data_AF-A0A6I7PJ37-F1
#
_entry.id   AF-A0A6I7PJ37-F1
#
_cell.length_a   1.000
_cell.length_b   1.000
_cell.length_c   1.000
_cell.angle_alpha   90.00
_cell.angle_beta   90.00
_cell.angle_gamma   90.00
#
_symmetry.space_group_name_H-M   'P 1'
#
loop_
_entity.id
_entity.type
_entity.pdbx_description
1 polymer ?
#
loop_
_entity_poly.entity_id
_entity_poly.type
_entity_poly.pdbx_seq_one_letter_code
_entity_poly.pdbx_strand_id
1 'polypeptide(L)'
;MREGFIVCARTDARGIESFDSALDRARAYTEAGADMIFPEGLASEDEFARFASELRTGAKDTGLSRHGGPFLLANMTEFGKTPIIPFARFQQMGYDCVIFPVTTLRAAMHGVDLALRAIREHGHVEDVLDRMQHRKDLYALLGYTPGEEWVYPGPTRPATEA
;
A
#
# COMPACT_ATOMS: atom_id res chain seq x y z
N MET A 1 -4.28 -21.95 16.03
CA MET A 1 -3.59 -21.11 15.02
C MET A 1 -4.64 -20.20 14.40
N ARG A 2 -4.37 -18.90 14.17
CA ARG A 2 -5.28 -18.06 13.38
C ARG A 2 -5.02 -18.38 11.91
N GLU A 3 -5.87 -19.18 11.28
CA GLU A 3 -5.76 -19.44 9.84
C GLU A 3 -6.15 -18.17 9.07
N GLY A 4 -5.22 -17.65 8.26
CA GLY A 4 -5.47 -16.57 7.30
C GLY A 4 -5.52 -15.13 7.83
N PHE A 5 -5.40 -14.89 9.14
CA PHE A 5 -5.40 -13.53 9.70
C PHE A 5 -3.99 -13.07 10.08
N ILE A 6 -3.54 -11.93 9.56
CA ILE A 6 -2.22 -11.34 9.80
C ILE A 6 -2.32 -10.22 10.85
N VAL A 7 -1.51 -10.32 11.91
CA VAL A 7 -1.28 -9.24 12.88
C VAL A 7 -0.07 -8.42 12.43
N CYS A 8 -0.31 -7.19 11.96
CA CYS A 8 0.74 -6.26 11.59
C CYS A 8 1.04 -5.27 12.73
N ALA A 9 2.25 -5.30 13.25
CA ALA A 9 2.73 -4.36 14.27
C ALA A 9 3.48 -3.20 13.62
N ARG A 10 2.93 -2.00 13.80
CA ARG A 10 3.56 -0.73 13.36
C ARG A 10 4.40 -0.13 14.48
N THR A 11 5.58 0.37 14.14
CA THR A 11 6.42 1.19 15.04
C THR A 11 6.76 2.52 14.38
N ASP A 12 6.53 3.61 15.12
CA ASP A 12 6.91 4.98 14.72
C ASP A 12 8.20 5.45 15.41
N ALA A 13 8.88 4.55 16.13
CA ALA A 13 10.04 4.88 16.96
C ALA A 13 11.23 5.46 16.17
N ARG A 14 11.36 5.14 14.87
CA ARG A 14 12.42 5.72 14.02
C ARG A 14 12.30 7.24 13.93
N GLY A 15 11.08 7.77 13.89
CA GLY A 15 10.81 9.20 13.74
C GLY A 15 10.92 10.01 15.04
N ILE A 16 10.86 9.34 16.19
CA ILE A 16 10.78 9.96 17.53
C ILE A 16 12.05 9.70 18.34
N GLU A 17 12.57 8.47 18.29
CA GLU A 17 13.69 8.00 19.10
C GLU A 17 14.93 7.76 18.22
N SER A 18 15.06 6.58 17.62
CA SER A 18 16.21 6.21 16.79
C SER A 18 15.91 5.01 15.89
N PHE A 19 16.80 4.73 14.95
CA PHE A 19 16.75 3.50 14.14
C PHE A 19 16.82 2.25 15.03
N ASP A 20 17.78 2.21 15.97
CA ASP A 20 17.99 1.04 16.83
C ASP A 20 16.77 0.79 17.74
N SER A 21 16.12 1.85 18.26
CA SER A 21 14.87 1.69 19.02
C SER A 21 13.73 1.10 18.17
N ALA A 22 13.62 1.51 16.90
CA ALA A 22 12.63 0.95 15.99
C ALA A 22 12.86 -0.55 15.75
N LEU A 23 14.14 -0.95 15.63
CA LEU A 23 14.55 -2.33 15.44
C LEU A 23 14.32 -3.18 16.69
N ASP A 24 14.69 -2.69 17.88
CA ASP A 24 14.47 -3.40 19.14
C ASP A 24 12.99 -3.62 19.42
N ARG A 25 12.15 -2.60 19.15
CA ARG A 25 10.69 -2.74 19.22
C ARG A 25 10.17 -3.76 18.23
N ALA A 26 10.64 -3.74 16.99
CA ALA A 26 10.22 -4.73 15.98
C ALA A 26 10.58 -6.17 16.38
N ARG A 27 11.76 -6.39 16.96
CA ARG A 27 12.15 -7.69 17.53
C ARG A 27 11.22 -8.10 18.66
N ALA A 28 10.95 -7.20 19.60
CA ALA A 28 10.03 -7.46 20.70
C ALA A 28 8.60 -7.74 20.23
N TYR A 29 8.11 -7.03 19.20
CA TYR A 29 6.79 -7.26 18.62
C TYR A 29 6.72 -8.62 17.92
N THR A 30 7.80 -9.02 17.23
CA THR A 30 7.91 -10.34 16.62
C THR A 30 7.85 -11.43 17.68
N GLU A 31 8.59 -11.29 18.79
CA GLU A 31 8.55 -12.25 19.90
C GLU A 31 7.17 -12.31 20.58
N ALA A 32 6.48 -11.17 20.65
CA ALA A 32 5.10 -11.10 21.14
C ALA A 32 4.07 -11.73 20.18
N GLY A 33 4.48 -12.15 18.97
CA GLY A 33 3.64 -12.86 18.02
C GLY A 33 3.09 -12.01 16.87
N ALA A 34 3.72 -10.87 16.55
CA ALA A 34 3.38 -10.13 15.33
C ALA A 34 3.80 -10.92 14.08
N ASP A 35 2.88 -11.09 13.14
CA ASP A 35 3.12 -11.78 11.87
C ASP A 35 3.83 -10.89 10.85
N MET A 36 3.63 -9.57 10.95
CA MET A 36 4.17 -8.56 10.05
C MET A 36 4.67 -7.35 10.84
N ILE A 37 5.78 -6.77 10.40
CA ILE A 37 6.34 -5.53 10.95
C ILE A 37 6.24 -4.41 9.92
N PHE A 38 5.76 -3.27 10.38
CA PHE A 38 5.71 -2.01 9.64
C PHE A 38 6.58 -0.96 10.36
N PRO A 39 7.84 -0.76 9.93
CA PRO A 39 8.69 0.31 10.43
C PRO A 39 8.36 1.64 9.72
N GLU A 40 7.70 2.56 10.42
CA GLU A 40 7.42 3.88 9.89
C GLU A 40 8.64 4.80 10.02
N GLY A 41 8.87 5.65 9.01
CA GLY A 41 9.83 6.76 9.09
C GLY A 41 11.26 6.44 8.68
N LEU A 42 11.53 5.29 8.06
CA LEU A 42 12.83 4.98 7.45
C LEU A 42 13.09 5.90 6.24
N ALA A 43 14.28 6.49 6.17
CA ALA A 43 14.54 7.64 5.30
C ALA A 43 15.17 7.31 3.94
N SER A 44 15.72 6.11 3.74
CA SER A 44 16.48 5.74 2.54
C SER A 44 16.43 4.25 2.23
N GLU A 45 16.77 3.85 1.00
CA GLU A 45 16.97 2.43 0.64
C GLU A 45 17.95 1.75 1.60
N ASP A 46 19.04 2.43 1.98
CA ASP A 46 20.03 1.88 2.92
C ASP A 46 19.40 1.58 4.30
N GLU A 47 18.55 2.47 4.82
CA GLU A 47 17.84 2.21 6.08
C GLU A 47 16.86 1.04 5.94
N PHE A 48 16.11 0.94 4.84
CA PHE A 48 15.21 -0.19 4.60
C PHE A 48 15.96 -1.52 4.52
N ALA A 49 17.06 -1.57 3.76
CA ALA A 49 17.90 -2.75 3.61
C ALA A 49 18.56 -3.15 4.93
N ARG A 50 19.10 -2.17 5.67
CA ARG A 50 19.69 -2.39 6.99
C ARG A 50 18.66 -2.91 7.98
N PHE A 51 17.47 -2.30 8.03
CA PHE A 51 16.40 -2.71 8.95
C PHE A 51 15.96 -4.15 8.66
N ALA A 52 15.75 -4.48 7.39
CA ALA A 52 15.38 -5.83 6.98
C ALA A 52 16.47 -6.84 7.37
N SER A 53 17.73 -6.56 7.04
CA SER A 53 18.86 -7.43 7.38
C SER A 53 19.01 -7.66 8.89
N GLU A 54 19.03 -6.58 9.69
CA GLU A 54 19.24 -6.68 11.13
C GLU A 54 18.04 -7.25 11.90
N LEU A 55 16.82 -7.09 11.36
CA LEU A 55 15.65 -7.76 11.93
C LEU A 55 15.74 -9.27 11.68
N ARG A 56 16.13 -9.69 10.48
CA ARG A 56 16.26 -11.12 10.14
C ARG A 56 17.31 -11.84 10.97
N THR A 57 18.41 -11.17 11.29
CA THR A 57 19.47 -11.76 12.12
C THR A 57 19.15 -11.78 13.61
N GLY A 58 18.32 -10.84 14.09
CA GLY A 58 18.06 -10.65 15.52
C GLY A 58 16.68 -11.05 16.01
N ALA A 59 15.70 -11.25 15.13
CA ALA A 59 14.36 -11.69 15.50
C ALA A 59 14.21 -13.22 15.37
N LYS A 60 13.23 -13.76 16.08
CA LYS A 60 12.84 -15.16 15.98
C LYS A 60 12.41 -15.49 14.55
N ASP A 61 12.89 -16.63 14.03
CA ASP A 61 12.36 -17.17 12.79
C ASP A 61 10.93 -17.70 13.01
N THR A 62 9.97 -17.08 12.34
CA THR A 62 8.56 -17.44 12.38
C THR A 62 8.16 -18.32 11.18
N GLY A 63 9.03 -18.48 10.18
CA GLY A 63 8.74 -19.19 8.93
C GLY A 63 7.67 -18.54 8.05
N LEU A 64 7.24 -17.30 8.34
CA LEU A 64 6.16 -16.63 7.62
C LEU A 64 6.63 -16.02 6.29
N SER A 65 7.72 -15.25 6.32
CA SER A 65 8.31 -14.66 5.11
C SER A 65 9.23 -15.64 4.39
N ARG A 66 9.39 -15.46 3.07
CA ARG A 66 10.37 -16.21 2.24
C ARG A 66 11.82 -16.06 2.70
N HIS A 67 12.08 -15.07 3.56
CA HIS A 67 13.40 -14.75 4.11
C HIS A 67 13.61 -15.26 5.54
N GLY A 68 12.67 -16.04 6.10
CA GLY A 68 12.63 -16.43 7.52
C GLY A 68 12.19 -15.27 8.42
N GLY A 69 11.45 -15.50 9.50
CA GLY A 69 10.90 -14.42 10.36
C GLY A 69 9.62 -13.74 9.83
N PRO A 70 9.19 -12.61 10.41
CA PRO A 70 7.90 -11.95 10.14
C PRO A 70 7.85 -11.32 8.73
N PHE A 71 6.68 -11.03 8.19
CA PHE A 71 6.59 -10.22 6.98
C PHE A 71 7.07 -8.79 7.19
N LEU A 72 7.63 -8.16 6.15
CA LEU A 72 8.03 -6.75 6.18
C LEU A 72 7.16 -5.91 5.26
N LEU A 73 6.60 -4.82 5.80
CA LEU A 73 5.78 -3.85 5.07
C LEU A 73 6.52 -2.52 4.95
N ALA A 74 6.61 -1.99 3.73
CA ALA A 74 7.07 -0.63 3.46
C ALA A 74 5.89 0.30 3.14
N ASN A 75 5.89 1.49 3.73
CA ASN A 75 4.89 2.51 3.46
C ASN A 75 5.44 3.51 2.43
N MET A 76 4.93 3.43 1.21
CA MET A 76 5.30 4.34 0.14
C MET A 76 4.26 5.45 -0.06
N THR A 77 4.23 6.39 0.89
CA THR A 77 3.40 7.60 0.78
C THR A 77 4.13 8.72 0.06
N GLU A 78 3.40 9.55 -0.69
CA GLU A 78 3.94 10.75 -1.33
C GLU A 78 4.20 11.86 -0.30
N PHE A 79 5.09 12.79 -0.66
CA PHE A 79 5.38 14.01 0.10
C PHE A 79 5.88 13.75 1.53
N GLY A 80 6.42 12.56 1.78
CA GLY A 80 7.07 12.18 3.03
C GLY A 80 8.56 12.47 3.05
N LYS A 81 9.25 11.91 4.05
CA LYS A 81 10.71 11.99 4.20
C LYS A 81 11.44 11.02 3.28
N THR A 82 10.81 9.89 2.98
CA THR A 82 11.35 8.83 2.14
C THR A 82 11.20 9.21 0.67
N PRO A 83 12.28 9.18 -0.14
CA PRO A 83 12.17 9.29 -1.59
C PRO A 83 11.26 8.19 -2.17
N ILE A 84 10.67 8.43 -3.34
CA ILE A 84 9.87 7.40 -4.00
C ILE A 84 10.80 6.28 -4.49
N ILE A 85 10.66 5.10 -3.89
CA ILE A 85 11.44 3.90 -4.20
C ILE A 85 10.56 2.92 -5.00
N PRO A 86 11.01 2.40 -6.16
CA PRO A 86 10.26 1.40 -6.91
C PRO A 86 10.04 0.11 -6.10
N PHE A 87 8.87 -0.53 -6.23
CA PHE A 87 8.55 -1.77 -5.49
C PHE A 87 9.57 -2.89 -5.74
N ALA A 88 10.18 -2.95 -6.93
CA ALA A 88 11.23 -3.92 -7.26
C ALA A 88 12.46 -3.79 -6.36
N ARG A 89 12.80 -2.56 -5.93
CA ARG A 89 13.90 -2.31 -4.99
C ARG A 89 13.53 -2.80 -3.59
N PHE A 90 12.30 -2.57 -3.13
CA PHE A 90 11.80 -3.14 -1.87
C PHE A 90 11.86 -4.67 -1.85
N GLN A 91 11.50 -5.32 -2.96
CA GLN A 91 11.60 -6.78 -3.09
C GLN A 91 13.06 -7.26 -2.93
N GLN A 92 14.03 -6.55 -3.53
CA GLN A 92 15.46 -6.85 -3.42
C GLN A 92 15.99 -6.63 -1.99
N MET A 93 15.45 -5.65 -1.28
CA MET A 93 15.79 -5.37 0.13
C MET A 93 15.11 -6.31 1.13
N GLY A 94 14.26 -7.23 0.68
CA GLY A 94 13.63 -8.24 1.54
C GLY A 94 12.25 -7.88 2.08
N TYR A 95 11.58 -6.87 1.52
CA TYR A 95 10.20 -6.52 1.87
C TYR A 95 9.20 -7.45 1.17
N ASP A 96 8.06 -7.65 1.84
CA ASP A 96 6.99 -8.56 1.44
C ASP A 96 5.74 -7.82 0.97
N CYS A 97 5.53 -6.60 1.46
CA CYS A 97 4.41 -5.74 1.10
C CYS A 97 4.88 -4.29 0.94
N VAL A 98 4.36 -3.59 -0.06
CA VAL A 98 4.51 -2.14 -0.21
C VAL A 98 3.11 -1.56 -0.32
N ILE A 99 2.77 -0.63 0.58
CA ILE A 99 1.47 0.07 0.53
C ILE A 99 1.63 1.46 -0.10
N PHE A 100 0.60 1.86 -0.84
CA PHE A 100 0.42 3.17 -1.43
C PHE A 100 -0.84 3.79 -0.80
N PRO A 101 -0.72 4.30 0.44
CA PRO A 101 -1.86 4.38 1.36
C PRO A 101 -2.96 5.32 0.89
N VAL A 102 -2.60 6.44 0.26
CA VAL A 102 -3.53 7.50 -0.15
C VAL A 102 -3.28 8.01 -1.56
N THR A 103 -2.48 7.30 -2.36
CA THR A 103 -2.09 7.71 -3.72
C THR A 103 -3.32 7.96 -4.61
N THR A 104 -4.23 6.99 -4.65
CA THR A 104 -5.46 7.06 -5.45
C THR A 104 -6.40 8.15 -4.94
N LEU A 105 -6.48 8.34 -3.62
CA LEU A 105 -7.26 9.41 -3.01
C LEU A 105 -6.71 10.79 -3.41
N ARG A 106 -5.39 11.00 -3.33
CA ARG A 106 -4.76 12.27 -3.74
C ARG A 106 -5.00 12.56 -5.21
N ALA A 107 -4.83 11.56 -6.08
CA ALA A 107 -5.10 11.71 -7.51
C ALA A 107 -6.57 12.03 -7.79
N ALA A 108 -7.50 11.31 -7.16
CA ALA A 108 -8.93 11.55 -7.31
C ALA A 108 -9.35 12.94 -6.83
N MET A 109 -8.88 13.35 -5.64
CA MET A 109 -9.21 14.66 -5.07
C MET A 109 -8.65 15.82 -5.90
N HIS A 110 -7.50 15.65 -6.56
CA HIS A 110 -7.02 16.64 -7.51
C HIS A 110 -7.94 16.78 -8.72
N GLY A 111 -8.43 15.67 -9.28
CA GLY A 111 -9.42 15.69 -10.36
C GLY A 111 -10.74 16.37 -9.94
N VAL A 112 -11.21 16.10 -8.72
CA VAL A 112 -12.40 16.75 -8.15
C VAL A 112 -12.18 18.27 -8.00
N ASP A 113 -11.03 18.70 -7.47
CA ASP A 113 -10.69 20.13 -7.34
C ASP A 113 -10.72 20.85 -8.70
N LEU A 114 -10.13 20.26 -9.74
CA LEU A 114 -10.13 20.81 -11.10
C LEU A 114 -11.55 20.98 -11.65
N ALA A 115 -12.42 19.98 -11.48
CA ALA A 115 -13.80 20.05 -11.95
C ALA A 115 -14.61 21.11 -11.19
N LEU A 116 -14.47 21.18 -9.86
CA LEU A 116 -15.17 22.17 -9.04
C LEU A 116 -14.74 23.61 -9.37
N ARG A 117 -13.45 23.82 -9.68
CA ARG A 117 -12.95 25.12 -10.15
C ARG A 117 -13.56 25.52 -11.50
N ALA A 118 -13.58 24.62 -12.47
CA ALA A 118 -14.19 24.89 -13.78
C ALA A 118 -15.68 25.28 -13.65
N ILE A 119 -16.44 24.55 -12.81
CA ILE A 119 -17.83 24.89 -12.53
C ILE A 119 -17.96 26.28 -11.90
N ARG A 120 -17.09 26.61 -10.95
CA ARG A 120 -17.11 27.91 -10.26
C ARG A 120 -16.74 29.07 -11.18
N GLU A 121 -15.73 28.89 -12.03
CA GLU A 121 -15.15 29.96 -12.85
C GLU A 121 -15.92 30.16 -14.16
N HIS A 122 -16.34 29.09 -14.82
CA HIS A 122 -16.93 29.12 -16.17
C HIS A 122 -18.41 28.74 -16.18
N GLY A 123 -18.94 28.13 -15.12
CA GLY A 123 -20.31 27.63 -15.07
C GLY A 123 -20.53 26.30 -15.83
N HIS A 124 -19.47 25.65 -16.30
CA HIS A 124 -19.50 24.38 -17.02
C HIS A 124 -18.20 23.57 -16.81
N VAL A 125 -18.12 22.39 -17.43
CA VAL A 125 -16.98 21.45 -17.31
C VAL A 125 -16.29 21.14 -18.64
N GLU A 126 -16.60 21.86 -19.72
CA GLU A 126 -16.05 21.60 -21.07
C GLU A 126 -14.52 21.47 -21.08
N ASP A 127 -13.81 22.32 -20.33
CA ASP A 127 -12.33 22.38 -20.28
C ASP A 127 -11.66 21.19 -19.57
N VAL A 128 -12.43 20.34 -18.90
CA VAL A 128 -11.92 19.20 -18.12
C VAL A 128 -12.52 17.86 -18.56
N LEU A 129 -13.31 17.83 -19.65
CA LEU A 129 -13.94 16.61 -20.16
C LEU A 129 -12.93 15.52 -20.52
N ASP A 130 -11.76 15.90 -21.04
CA ASP A 130 -10.65 15.00 -21.42
C ASP A 130 -10.01 14.31 -20.20
N ARG A 131 -10.25 14.82 -18.99
CA ARG A 131 -9.73 14.28 -17.73
C ARG A 131 -10.74 13.41 -16.98
N MET A 132 -11.98 13.30 -17.46
CA MET A 132 -13.02 12.51 -16.82
C MET A 132 -13.05 11.08 -17.35
N GLN A 133 -13.37 10.12 -16.48
CA GLN A 133 -13.68 8.77 -16.91
C GLN A 133 -14.92 8.80 -17.83
N HIS A 134 -14.85 8.22 -19.03
CA HIS A 134 -16.03 8.14 -19.88
C HIS A 134 -17.04 7.16 -19.29
N ARG A 135 -18.33 7.42 -19.54
CA ARG A 135 -19.42 6.54 -19.11
C ARG A 135 -19.24 5.08 -19.56
N LYS A 136 -18.73 4.86 -20.79
CA LYS A 136 -18.44 3.53 -21.32
C LYS A 136 -17.35 2.79 -20.52
N ASP A 137 -16.36 3.53 -20.02
CA ASP A 137 -15.24 2.96 -19.26
C ASP A 137 -15.69 2.61 -17.84
N LEU A 138 -16.56 3.43 -17.24
CA LEU A 138 -17.23 3.13 -15.97
C LEU A 138 -18.10 1.86 -16.08
N TYR A 139 -18.86 1.72 -17.17
CA TYR A 139 -19.70 0.54 -17.40
C TYR A 139 -18.86 -0.72 -17.53
N ALA A 140 -17.79 -0.68 -18.33
CA ALA A 140 -16.86 -1.79 -18.46
C ALA A 140 -16.21 -2.17 -17.12
N LEU A 141 -15.83 -1.16 -16.30
CA LEU A 141 -15.25 -1.38 -14.97
C LEU A 141 -16.22 -2.09 -14.02
N LEU A 142 -17.50 -1.73 -14.06
CA LEU A 142 -18.55 -2.30 -13.19
C LEU A 142 -19.13 -3.63 -13.72
N GLY A 143 -18.75 -4.06 -14.92
CA GLY A 143 -19.41 -5.16 -15.63
C GLY A 143 -20.90 -4.87 -15.90
N TYR A 144 -21.23 -3.61 -16.17
CA TYR A 144 -22.60 -3.12 -16.33
C TYR A 144 -22.97 -2.98 -17.81
N THR A 145 -24.11 -3.55 -18.22
CA THR A 145 -24.71 -3.36 -19.54
C THR A 145 -26.03 -2.59 -19.38
N PRO A 146 -26.21 -1.42 -20.03
CA PRO A 146 -27.47 -0.70 -19.99
C PRO A 146 -28.65 -1.57 -20.48
N GLY A 147 -29.69 -1.67 -19.66
CA GLY A 147 -30.90 -2.43 -19.99
C GLY A 147 -30.85 -3.90 -19.56
N GLU A 148 -29.72 -4.39 -19.06
CA GLU A 148 -29.61 -5.70 -18.40
C GLU A 148 -29.63 -5.51 -16.88
N GLU A 149 -30.27 -6.43 -16.15
CA GLU A 149 -30.28 -6.39 -14.69
C GLU A 149 -28.85 -6.61 -14.16
N TRP A 150 -28.40 -5.70 -13.30
CA TRP A 150 -27.09 -5.79 -12.64
C TRP A 150 -27.22 -6.53 -11.31
N VAL A 151 -26.47 -7.62 -11.14
CA VAL A 151 -26.52 -8.50 -9.96
C VAL A 151 -25.17 -8.50 -9.26
N TYR A 152 -25.14 -8.46 -7.92
CA TYR A 152 -23.92 -8.57 -7.11
C TYR A 152 -23.98 -9.72 -6.10
N PRO A 153 -22.94 -10.58 -6.01
CA PRO A 153 -21.84 -10.68 -6.97
C PRO A 153 -22.39 -11.12 -8.34
N GLY A 154 -21.88 -10.52 -9.42
CA GLY A 154 -22.27 -10.91 -10.77
C GLY A 154 -21.96 -12.39 -11.03
N PRO A 155 -22.56 -13.02 -12.06
CA PRO A 155 -22.23 -14.39 -12.41
C PRO A 155 -20.71 -14.49 -12.53
N THR A 156 -20.10 -15.33 -11.69
CA THR A 156 -18.65 -15.55 -11.67
C THR A 156 -18.20 -15.77 -13.09
N ARG A 157 -17.39 -14.86 -13.62
CA ARG A 157 -16.72 -15.05 -14.90
C ARG A 157 -16.04 -16.42 -14.79
N PRO A 158 -16.38 -17.43 -15.61
CA PRO A 158 -15.67 -18.69 -15.56
C PRO A 158 -14.19 -18.37 -15.71
N ALA A 159 -13.36 -18.98 -14.86
CA ALA A 159 -11.92 -18.88 -14.96
C ALA A 159 -11.52 -19.44 -16.34
N THR A 160 -11.45 -18.58 -17.35
CA THR A 160 -10.95 -18.96 -18.66
C THR A 160 -9.44 -19.04 -18.56
N GLU A 161 -9.02 -20.29 -18.36
CA GLU A 161 -7.85 -20.97 -18.93
C GLU A 161 -6.46 -20.59 -18.37
N ALA A 162 -5.74 -21.68 -18.02
CA ALA A 162 -4.39 -21.74 -17.49
C ALA A 162 -3.31 -21.37 -18.52
#